data_AF-A0A183S9I7-F1
#
_entry.id   AF-A0A183S9I7-F1
#
_cell.length_a   1.000
_cell.length_b   1.000
_cell.length_c   1.000
_cell.angle_alpha   90.00
_cell.angle_beta   90.00
_cell.angle_gamma   90.00
#
_symmetry.space_group_name_H-M   'P 1'
#
loop_
_entity.id
_entity.type
_entity.pdbx_description
1 polymer ?
#
loop_
_entity_poly.entity_id
_entity_poly.type
_entity_poly.pdbx_seq_one_letter_code
_entity_poly.pdbx_strand_id
1 'polypeptide(L)'
;MACTPNVIVYPGQRPFAASTSSKTEPVTISVGDVDAIVDAFNSLFKPHGFQVHPFLVGWYNELCSPRLQLSGCPPDQFDLCIISTPEDFERNVLPHIFESLSSAPNLKAAYEQFDWPKQFSPQDPLDRSVYLRITHTARFFRQPQ
;
A
#
# COMPACT_ATOMS: atom_id res chain seq x y z
N MET A 1 -7.60 23.76 24.39
CA MET A 1 -6.97 24.11 23.10
C MET A 1 -6.79 22.81 22.33
N ALA A 2 -7.64 22.54 21.35
CA ALA A 2 -7.52 21.36 20.49
C ALA A 2 -6.72 21.80 19.26
N CYS A 3 -5.46 21.37 19.17
CA CYS A 3 -4.66 21.55 17.96
C CYS A 3 -5.08 20.47 16.97
N THR A 4 -5.88 20.83 15.98
CA THR A 4 -6.15 19.98 14.82
C THR A 4 -4.86 19.90 14.00
N PRO A 5 -4.21 18.73 13.84
CA PRO A 5 -3.05 18.65 12.96
C PRO A 5 -3.54 18.79 11.51
N ASN A 6 -3.01 19.79 10.81
CA ASN A 6 -3.17 19.91 9.36
C ASN A 6 -2.27 18.85 8.73
N VAL A 7 -2.85 17.91 7.99
CA VAL A 7 -2.11 16.83 7.32
C VAL A 7 -2.09 17.12 5.82
N ILE A 8 -0.95 16.89 5.17
CA ILE A 8 -0.74 17.22 3.75
C ILE A 8 -0.66 15.93 2.92
N VAL A 9 -1.45 15.85 1.84
CA VAL A 9 -1.43 14.70 0.91
C VAL A 9 -0.68 15.06 -0.38
N TYR A 10 0.21 14.16 -0.81
CA TYR A 10 0.91 14.23 -2.10
C TYR A 10 0.36 13.16 -3.06
N PRO A 11 -0.28 13.52 -4.19
CA PRO A 11 -0.67 12.53 -5.21
C PRO A 11 0.57 11.85 -5.81
N GLY A 12 0.64 10.52 -5.72
CA GLY A 12 1.85 9.75 -6.03
C GLY A 12 2.09 9.49 -7.52
N GLN A 13 3.36 9.61 -7.94
CA GLN A 13 4.19 8.49 -8.40
C GLN A 13 5.65 8.98 -8.53
N ARG A 14 6.60 8.47 -7.73
CA ARG A 14 8.03 8.63 -8.01
C ARG A 14 8.77 7.31 -7.73
N PRO A 15 9.66 6.86 -8.63
CA PRO A 15 10.64 5.83 -8.31
C PRO A 15 11.41 6.21 -7.04
N PHE A 16 11.78 5.22 -6.22
CA PHE A 16 12.62 5.37 -5.01
C PHE A 16 13.94 6.14 -5.23
N ALA A 17 14.31 6.48 -6.48
CA ALA A 17 15.52 7.21 -6.86
C ALA A 17 15.29 8.48 -7.71
N ALA A 18 14.04 8.85 -8.03
CA ALA A 18 13.80 10.00 -8.90
C ALA A 18 13.63 11.29 -8.10
N SER A 19 14.77 11.94 -7.80
CA SER A 19 14.78 13.31 -7.29
C SER A 19 14.52 14.27 -8.46
N THR A 20 13.26 14.62 -8.69
CA THR A 20 12.91 15.81 -9.48
C THR A 20 11.74 16.54 -8.83
N SER A 21 11.95 17.83 -8.61
CA SER A 21 11.00 18.78 -8.04
C SER A 21 9.79 18.97 -8.98
N SER A 22 8.73 18.17 -8.81
CA SER A 22 7.40 18.58 -9.26
C SER A 22 6.77 19.44 -8.15
N LYS A 23 6.43 20.68 -8.50
CA LYS A 23 5.78 21.64 -7.62
C LYS A 23 4.31 21.23 -7.46
N THR A 24 4.07 20.26 -6.58
CA THR A 24 2.73 19.79 -6.22
C THR A 24 2.23 20.67 -5.08
N GLU A 25 1.11 21.36 -5.26
CA GLU A 25 0.53 22.16 -4.18
C GLU A 25 0.01 21.23 -3.06
N PRO A 26 0.32 21.56 -1.79
CA PRO A 26 -0.11 20.76 -0.66
C PRO A 26 -1.64 20.80 -0.50
N VAL A 27 -2.28 19.64 -0.50
CA VAL A 27 -3.70 19.52 -0.15
C VAL A 27 -3.82 19.37 1.36
N THR A 28 -4.53 20.29 2.02
CA THR A 28 -4.87 20.14 3.44
C THR A 28 -6.01 19.16 3.60
N ILE A 29 -5.78 18.07 4.32
CA ILE A 29 -6.82 17.11 4.72
C ILE A 29 -7.14 17.28 6.21
N SER A 30 -8.42 17.18 6.54
CA SER A 30 -8.92 17.21 7.92
C SER A 30 -8.81 15.82 8.56
N VAL A 31 -9.01 15.75 9.89
CA VAL A 31 -9.11 14.46 10.60
C VAL A 31 -10.27 13.61 10.05
N GLY A 32 -11.38 14.23 9.68
CA GLY A 32 -12.51 13.50 9.07
C GLY A 32 -12.17 12.91 7.70
N ASP A 33 -11.30 13.55 6.93
CA ASP A 33 -10.81 13.02 5.66
C ASP A 33 -9.88 11.83 5.89
N VAL A 34 -9.03 11.88 6.92
CA VAL A 34 -8.18 10.74 7.32
C VAL A 34 -9.04 9.53 7.67
N ASP A 35 -10.07 9.72 8.51
CA ASP A 35 -10.98 8.64 8.89
C ASP A 35 -11.70 8.05 7.67
N ALA A 36 -12.19 8.90 6.77
CA ALA A 36 -12.85 8.46 5.53
C ALA A 36 -11.90 7.66 4.61
N ILE A 37 -10.64 8.09 4.47
CA ILE A 37 -9.63 7.36 3.68
C ILE A 37 -9.34 6.01 4.33
N VAL A 38 -9.11 5.98 5.65
CA VAL A 38 -8.83 4.75 6.39
C VAL A 38 -10.00 3.77 6.30
N ASP A 39 -11.23 4.25 6.42
CA ASP A 39 -12.44 3.44 6.29
C ASP A 39 -12.62 2.89 4.87
N ALA A 40 -12.37 3.72 3.85
CA ALA A 40 -12.40 3.28 2.46
C ALA A 40 -11.39 2.16 2.20
N PHE A 41 -10.14 2.32 2.66
CA PHE A 41 -9.13 1.27 2.57
C PHE A 41 -9.51 0.03 3.38
N ASN A 42 -9.97 0.19 4.62
CA ASN A 42 -10.42 -0.90 5.46
C ASN A 42 -11.57 -1.70 4.84
N SER A 43 -12.50 -1.05 4.13
CA SER A 43 -13.59 -1.73 3.43
C SER A 43 -13.09 -2.71 2.36
N LEU A 44 -11.93 -2.43 1.76
CA LEU A 44 -11.29 -3.26 0.73
C LEU A 44 -10.30 -4.27 1.31
N PHE A 45 -9.66 -3.96 2.44
CA PHE A 45 -8.55 -4.75 3.00
C PHE A 45 -8.98 -5.70 4.13
N LYS A 46 -9.87 -5.28 5.04
CA LYS A 46 -10.33 -6.12 6.18
C LYS A 46 -10.96 -7.45 5.75
N PRO A 47 -11.80 -7.53 4.69
CA PRO A 47 -12.35 -8.80 4.24
C PRO A 47 -11.29 -9.85 3.86
N HIS A 48 -10.08 -9.38 3.51
CA HIS A 48 -8.96 -10.22 3.10
C HIS A 48 -7.92 -10.41 4.21
N GLY A 49 -8.24 -10.07 5.46
CA GLY A 49 -7.34 -10.31 6.59
C GLY A 49 -6.24 -9.27 6.75
N PHE A 50 -6.46 -8.03 6.30
CA PHE A 50 -5.51 -6.92 6.49
C PHE A 50 -6.04 -5.86 7.46
N GLN A 51 -5.12 -5.13 8.07
CA GLN A 51 -5.38 -3.92 8.85
C GLN A 51 -4.66 -2.73 8.24
N VAL A 52 -5.29 -1.56 8.30
CA VAL A 52 -4.78 -0.32 7.74
C VAL A 52 -4.65 0.72 8.86
N HIS A 53 -3.47 1.29 9.00
CA HIS A 53 -3.13 2.25 10.05
C HIS A 53 -2.51 3.51 9.44
N PRO A 54 -3.08 4.71 9.69
CA PRO A 54 -2.50 5.95 9.22
C PRO A 54 -1.27 6.35 10.05
N PHE A 55 -0.28 6.98 9.41
CA PHE A 55 0.83 7.61 10.10
C PHE A 55 1.36 8.82 9.30
N LEU A 56 2.12 9.68 9.98
CA LEU A 56 2.89 10.73 9.32
C LEU A 56 4.31 10.26 9.06
N VAL A 57 4.84 10.57 7.88
CA VAL A 57 6.24 10.24 7.51
C VAL A 57 7.24 10.75 8.54
N GLY A 58 6.98 11.90 9.16
CA GLY A 58 7.80 12.46 10.25
C GLY A 58 7.94 11.50 11.44
N TRP A 59 6.84 10.87 11.87
CA TRP A 59 6.85 9.92 13.00
C TRP A 59 7.73 8.70 12.71
N TYR A 60 7.72 8.22 11.47
CA TYR A 60 8.59 7.12 11.04
C TYR A 60 10.07 7.54 10.97
N ASN A 61 10.33 8.69 10.34
CA ASN A 61 11.70 9.17 10.10
C ASN A 61 12.44 9.54 11.40
N GLU A 62 11.72 10.01 12.43
CA GLU A 62 12.29 10.29 13.76
C GLU A 62 12.87 9.05 14.45
N LEU A 63 12.33 7.86 14.16
CA LEU A 63 12.75 6.60 14.75
C LEU A 63 13.79 5.85 13.92
N CYS A 64 13.96 6.20 12.65
CA CYS A 64 14.82 5.49 11.71
C CYS A 64 16.21 6.12 11.57
N SER A 65 17.23 5.27 11.38
CA SER A 65 18.55 5.75 10.96
C SER A 65 18.46 6.48 9.60
N PRO A 66 19.34 7.45 9.28
CA PRO A 66 19.27 8.23 8.04
C PRO A 66 19.19 7.39 6.75
N ARG A 67 19.72 6.16 6.74
CA ARG A 67 19.68 5.25 5.59
C ARG A 67 18.32 4.61 5.34
N LEU A 68 17.43 4.60 6.34
CA LEU A 68 16.10 3.99 6.29
C LEU A 68 14.98 5.03 6.25
N GLN A 69 15.32 6.31 6.34
CA GLN A 69 14.36 7.40 6.24
C GLN A 69 13.75 7.44 4.82
N LEU A 70 12.48 7.81 4.75
CA LEU A 70 11.75 8.01 3.50
C LEU A 70 12.19 9.35 2.87
N SER A 71 13.42 9.39 2.37
CA SER A 71 14.02 10.60 1.82
C SER A 71 13.21 11.15 0.64
N GLY A 72 12.89 12.44 0.68
CA GLY A 72 12.11 13.11 -0.36
C GLY A 72 10.61 13.16 -0.08
N CYS A 73 10.15 12.56 1.01
CA CYS A 73 8.79 12.70 1.53
C CYS A 73 8.77 13.75 2.67
N PRO A 74 7.88 14.75 2.63
CA PRO A 74 7.74 15.75 3.69
C PRO A 74 7.26 15.13 5.02
N PRO A 75 7.66 15.69 6.19
CA PRO A 75 7.34 15.08 7.49
C PRO A 75 5.84 15.06 7.81
N ASP A 76 5.07 15.95 7.21
CA ASP A 76 3.61 16.07 7.32
C ASP A 76 2.85 15.28 6.25
N GLN A 77 3.56 14.51 5.42
CA GLN A 77 2.96 13.58 4.48
C GLN A 77 2.19 12.48 5.22
N PHE A 78 0.93 12.33 4.84
CA PHE A 78 0.08 11.21 5.21
C PHE A 78 0.46 9.94 4.45
N ASP A 79 0.73 8.86 5.18
CA ASP A 79 0.93 7.52 4.62
C ASP A 79 0.09 6.47 5.38
N LEU A 80 -0.11 5.31 4.73
CA LEU A 80 -0.85 4.17 5.28
C LEU A 80 0.09 2.98 5.48
N CYS A 81 0.11 2.44 6.69
CA CYS A 81 0.73 1.16 7.01
C CYS A 81 -0.31 0.05 6.87
N ILE A 82 -0.03 -0.95 6.02
CA ILE A 82 -0.91 -2.10 5.79
C ILE A 82 -0.23 -3.32 6.40
N ILE A 83 -0.93 -4.03 7.28
CA ILE A 83 -0.42 -5.19 8.02
C ILE A 83 -1.32 -6.38 7.74
N SER A 84 -0.74 -7.53 7.36
CA SER A 84 -1.48 -8.79 7.29
C SER A 84 -1.74 -9.31 8.71
N THR A 85 -2.97 -9.75 8.94
CA THR A 85 -3.36 -10.50 10.13
C THR A 85 -3.23 -12.00 9.84
N PRO A 86 -3.32 -12.88 10.85
CA PRO A 86 -3.35 -14.32 10.60
C PRO A 86 -4.43 -14.76 9.60
N GLU A 87 -5.56 -14.04 9.52
CA GLU A 87 -6.66 -14.34 8.59
C GLU A 87 -6.30 -14.12 7.10
N ASP A 88 -5.21 -13.39 6.79
CA ASP A 88 -4.74 -13.16 5.41
C ASP A 88 -4.43 -14.49 4.71
N PHE A 89 -3.95 -15.49 5.44
CA PHE A 89 -3.63 -16.78 4.87
C PHE A 89 -4.88 -17.44 4.27
N GLU A 90 -5.96 -17.58 5.04
CA GLU A 90 -7.19 -18.22 4.57
C GLU A 90 -8.00 -17.33 3.62
N ARG A 91 -8.00 -16.00 3.84
CA ARG A 91 -8.90 -15.07 3.12
C ARG A 91 -8.29 -14.41 1.89
N ASN A 92 -6.99 -14.52 1.68
CA ASN A 92 -6.30 -13.89 0.55
C ASN A 92 -5.31 -14.86 -0.11
N VAL A 93 -4.39 -15.45 0.64
CA VAL A 93 -3.34 -16.31 0.08
C VAL A 93 -3.91 -17.58 -0.54
N LEU A 94 -4.70 -18.36 0.21
CA LEU A 94 -5.28 -19.62 -0.28
C LEU A 94 -6.15 -19.44 -1.52
N PRO A 95 -7.10 -18.47 -1.58
CA PRO A 95 -7.85 -18.18 -2.80
C PRO A 95 -6.96 -17.94 -4.01
N HIS A 96 -5.90 -17.14 -3.88
CA HIS A 96 -4.99 -16.86 -4.98
C HIS A 96 -4.17 -18.08 -5.43
N ILE A 97 -3.77 -18.95 -4.51
CA ILE A 97 -3.13 -20.23 -4.82
C ILE A 97 -4.08 -21.14 -5.60
N PHE A 98 -5.33 -21.29 -5.16
CA PHE A 98 -6.32 -22.14 -5.82
C PHE A 98 -6.70 -21.62 -7.21
N GLU A 99 -6.86 -20.30 -7.36
CA GLU A 99 -7.08 -19.67 -8.65
C GLU A 99 -5.90 -19.92 -9.62
N SER A 100 -4.67 -19.78 -9.13
CA SER A 100 -3.44 -20.05 -9.91
C SER A 100 -3.33 -21.51 -10.33
N LEU A 101 -3.69 -22.45 -9.46
CA LEU A 101 -3.70 -23.89 -9.77
C LEU A 101 -4.86 -24.30 -10.68
N SER A 102 -5.90 -23.48 -10.78
CA SER A 102 -7.01 -23.71 -11.72
C SER A 102 -6.65 -23.32 -13.15
N SER A 103 -5.67 -22.42 -13.32
CA SER A 103 -5.24 -21.90 -14.63
C SER A 103 -3.91 -22.48 -15.15
N ALA A 104 -3.20 -23.27 -14.34
CA ALA A 104 -1.91 -23.86 -14.72
C ALA A 104 -1.65 -25.20 -14.01
N PRO A 105 -0.78 -26.07 -14.56
CA PRO A 105 -0.50 -27.39 -13.99
C PRO A 105 0.22 -27.37 -12.63
N ASN A 106 0.85 -26.24 -12.27
CA ASN A 106 1.49 -26.01 -10.98
C ASN A 106 1.73 -24.51 -10.77
N LEU A 107 2.07 -24.11 -9.54
CA LEU A 107 2.31 -22.71 -9.20
C LEU A 107 3.43 -22.08 -10.02
N LYS A 108 4.52 -22.81 -10.29
CA LYS A 108 5.62 -22.27 -11.09
C LYS A 108 5.14 -21.87 -12.49
N ALA A 109 4.40 -22.74 -13.16
CA ALA A 109 3.83 -22.47 -14.47
C ALA A 109 2.79 -21.33 -14.43
N ALA A 110 1.97 -21.23 -13.38
CA ALA A 110 1.06 -20.09 -13.19
C ALA A 110 1.81 -18.77 -12.99
N TYR A 111 3.01 -18.83 -12.42
CA TYR A 111 3.78 -17.66 -12.03
C TYR A 111 4.60 -17.10 -13.18
N GLU A 112 5.06 -17.95 -14.08
CA GLU A 112 5.72 -17.54 -15.32
C GLU A 112 4.80 -16.80 -16.31
N GLN A 113 3.47 -16.86 -16.13
CA GLN A 113 2.49 -16.19 -17.00
C GLN A 113 2.33 -14.68 -16.74
N PHE A 114 2.81 -14.16 -15.61
CA PHE A 114 2.60 -12.77 -15.20
C PHE A 114 3.91 -11.96 -15.28
N ASP A 115 3.83 -10.75 -15.85
CA ASP A 115 4.95 -9.79 -15.82
C ASP A 115 5.01 -9.13 -14.44
N TRP A 116 6.05 -9.47 -13.66
CA TRP A 116 6.16 -9.16 -12.24
C TRP A 116 7.14 -8.02 -11.97
N PRO A 117 6.88 -7.14 -10.98
CA PRO A 117 7.88 -6.18 -10.55
C PRO A 117 9.14 -6.92 -10.08
N LYS A 118 10.29 -6.56 -10.65
CA LYS A 118 11.60 -7.18 -10.38
C LYS A 118 12.04 -7.15 -8.90
N GLN A 119 11.36 -6.34 -8.09
CA GLN A 119 11.66 -6.13 -6.68
C GLN A 119 11.13 -7.24 -5.75
N PHE A 120 10.22 -8.09 -6.23
CA PHE A 120 9.68 -9.21 -5.46
C PHE A 120 10.08 -10.54 -6.10
N SER A 121 10.18 -11.59 -5.30
CA SER A 121 10.42 -12.94 -5.81
C SER A 121 9.24 -13.37 -6.69
N PRO A 122 9.46 -13.81 -7.95
CA PRO A 122 8.38 -14.34 -8.77
C PRO A 122 7.85 -15.69 -8.27
N GLN A 123 8.52 -16.31 -7.29
CA GLN A 123 8.17 -17.63 -6.76
C GLN A 123 7.51 -17.59 -5.38
N ASP A 124 7.29 -16.42 -4.78
CA ASP A 124 6.67 -16.33 -3.46
C ASP A 124 5.14 -16.12 -3.57
N PRO A 125 4.32 -17.15 -3.24
CA PRO A 125 2.85 -17.02 -3.22
C PRO A 125 2.35 -15.92 -2.29
N LEU A 126 3.04 -15.68 -1.17
CA LEU A 126 2.61 -14.71 -0.16
C LEU A 126 2.78 -13.29 -0.69
N ASP A 127 4.00 -12.91 -1.07
CA ASP A 127 4.28 -11.61 -1.67
C ASP A 127 3.38 -11.34 -2.88
N ARG A 128 3.10 -12.39 -3.66
CA ARG A 128 2.21 -12.27 -4.81
C ARG A 128 0.78 -11.90 -4.43
N SER A 129 0.21 -12.63 -3.49
CA SER A 129 -1.16 -12.39 -3.03
C SER A 129 -1.33 -10.98 -2.45
N VAL A 130 -0.34 -10.51 -1.67
CA VAL A 130 -0.33 -9.17 -1.08
C VAL A 130 -0.20 -8.10 -2.16
N TYR A 131 0.74 -8.25 -3.09
CA TYR A 131 0.94 -7.27 -4.16
C TYR A 131 -0.27 -7.16 -5.09
N LEU A 132 -0.90 -8.28 -5.46
CA LEU A 132 -2.12 -8.26 -6.28
C LEU A 132 -3.24 -7.53 -5.56
N ARG A 133 -3.41 -7.76 -4.24
CA ARG A 133 -4.39 -7.07 -3.42
C ARG A 133 -4.14 -5.56 -3.38
N ILE A 134 -2.90 -5.14 -3.09
CA ILE A 134 -2.51 -3.72 -3.05
C ILE A 134 -2.73 -3.06 -4.42
N THR A 135 -2.31 -3.71 -5.50
CA THR A 135 -2.45 -3.19 -6.86
C THR A 135 -3.92 -3.04 -7.27
N HIS A 136 -4.76 -4.01 -6.92
CA HIS A 136 -6.19 -3.95 -7.17
C HIS A 136 -6.83 -2.77 -6.43
N THR A 137 -6.53 -2.60 -5.13
CA THR A 137 -7.02 -1.47 -4.34
C THR A 137 -6.53 -0.13 -4.88
N ALA A 138 -5.26 -0.02 -5.26
CA ALA A 138 -4.72 1.20 -5.85
C ALA A 138 -5.40 1.56 -7.19
N ARG A 139 -5.78 0.55 -8.00
CA ARG A 139 -6.56 0.78 -9.23
C ARG A 139 -7.98 1.25 -8.93
N PHE A 140 -8.63 0.68 -7.92
CA PHE A 140 -9.98 1.08 -7.50
C PHE A 140 -10.04 2.59 -7.19
N PHE A 141 -9.07 3.12 -6.43
CA PHE A 141 -9.01 4.55 -6.09
C PHE A 141 -8.50 5.46 -7.22
N ARG A 142 -7.93 4.89 -8.30
CA ARG A 142 -7.43 5.66 -9.45
C ARG A 142 -8.48 5.87 -10.54
N GLN A 143 -9.53 5.05 -10.59
CA GLN A 143 -10.57 5.21 -11.61
C GLN A 143 -11.48 6.39 -11.24
N PRO A 144 -11.76 7.33 -12.17
CA PRO A 144 -12.74 8.38 -11.92
C PRO A 144 -14.11 7.74 -11.71
N GLN A 145 -14.77 8.08 -10.61
CA GLN A 145 -16.19 7.77 -10.40
C GLN A 145 -17.07 8.69 -11.24
#